data_AF-A0A150WJ06-F1
#
_entry.id   AF-A0A150WJ06-F1
#
_cell.length_a   1.000
_cell.length_b   1.000
_cell.length_c   1.000
_cell.angle_alpha   90.00
_cell.angle_beta   90.00
_cell.angle_gamma   90.00
#
_symmetry.space_group_name_H-M   'P 1'
#
loop_
_entity.id
_entity.type
_entity.pdbx_description
1 polymer ?
#
loop_
_entity_poly.entity_id
_entity_poly.type
_entity_poly.pdbx_seq_one_letter_code
_entity_poly.pdbx_strand_id
1 'polypeptide(L)'
;MLRPGRFRHRLLETSFLKQHASEIHHALHPFLAMWKQRELKDFEIASVYILIFSFFRRPADFLGGPHSDFKFDPQEQGIRGRKVIEILRAHLPPHLNDRKVLNRLDTENYFVEEFCSLSWRSIPLSVPRSLRAWERGLYPLELLTSVPTPEHVLEMQCQGQRCVSMLTELEEIENFVEEGRDVLGFIVHDLIHADHFFADPARAQAQVLFCQKLRHVYTLPQIQNLLHTDPVFRSEFYYIMSDMNSVPLHLLKTLKAIILGHFKRHREADFKAPLGAVEEREFLDLFQVSLKPWALDKASWEAALRLNTPSSRLPEDALLLDVALNKFP
;
A
#
# COMPACT_ATOMS: atom_id res chain seq x y z
N MET A 1 -26.62 -2.16 14.19
CA MET A 1 -25.42 -2.90 13.75
C MET A 1 -25.04 -2.43 12.36
N LEU A 2 -23.97 -1.67 12.23
CA LEU A 2 -23.36 -1.40 10.92
C LEU A 2 -22.67 -2.70 10.49
N ARG A 3 -23.03 -3.25 9.32
CA ARG A 3 -22.28 -4.37 8.72
C ARG A 3 -20.81 -3.94 8.58
N PRO A 4 -19.81 -4.81 8.82
CA PRO A 4 -18.42 -4.51 8.50
C PRO A 4 -18.36 -4.11 7.03
N GLY A 5 -18.13 -2.82 6.80
CA GLY A 5 -18.27 -2.22 5.48
C GLY A 5 -17.09 -2.64 4.62
N ARG A 6 -17.37 -3.19 3.44
CA ARG A 6 -16.39 -3.13 2.35
C ARG A 6 -16.06 -1.65 2.15
N PHE A 7 -14.77 -1.30 2.16
CA PHE A 7 -14.33 0.01 1.75
C PHE A 7 -14.91 0.29 0.36
N ARG A 8 -15.86 1.22 0.28
CA ARG A 8 -16.30 1.74 -1.02
C ARG A 8 -15.35 2.88 -1.29
N HIS A 9 -14.48 2.72 -2.28
CA HIS A 9 -13.76 3.82 -2.91
C HIS A 9 -14.80 4.86 -3.33
N ARG A 10 -15.06 5.83 -2.44
CA ARG A 10 -15.91 6.95 -2.74
C ARG A 10 -14.96 8.12 -2.86
N LEU A 11 -14.49 8.33 -4.08
CA LEU A 11 -13.91 9.59 -4.48
C LEU A 11 -14.86 10.68 -4.01
N LEU A 12 -14.34 11.62 -3.23
CA LEU A 12 -15.05 12.86 -3.03
C LEU A 12 -15.12 13.60 -4.36
N GLU A 13 -16.13 14.44 -4.51
CA GLU A 13 -16.12 15.39 -5.61
C GLU A 13 -14.88 16.28 -5.46
N THR A 14 -14.18 16.54 -6.57
CA THR A 14 -12.98 17.38 -6.59
C THR A 14 -13.23 18.77 -5.98
N SER A 15 -14.48 19.25 -6.04
CA SER A 15 -14.95 20.47 -5.39
C SER A 15 -14.77 20.46 -3.87
N PHE A 16 -14.96 19.31 -3.21
CA PHE A 16 -14.83 19.19 -1.76
C PHE A 16 -13.39 19.43 -1.30
N LEU A 17 -12.41 18.78 -1.96
CA LEU A 17 -11.00 18.91 -1.60
C LEU A 17 -10.56 20.35 -1.75
N LYS A 18 -10.91 20.99 -2.87
CA LYS A 18 -10.61 22.42 -3.11
C LYS A 18 -11.23 23.35 -2.07
N GLN A 19 -12.46 23.07 -1.65
CA GLN A 19 -13.15 23.89 -0.67
C GLN A 19 -12.54 23.78 0.74
N HIS A 20 -12.13 22.58 1.15
CA HIS A 20 -11.75 22.31 2.53
C HIS A 20 -10.24 22.10 2.75
N ALA A 21 -9.41 22.05 1.70
CA ALA A 21 -7.97 21.79 1.82
C ALA A 21 -7.26 22.75 2.77
N SER A 22 -7.56 24.06 2.67
CA SER A 22 -6.97 25.07 3.56
C SER A 22 -7.36 24.87 5.03
N GLU A 23 -8.64 24.56 5.29
CA GLU A 23 -9.14 24.31 6.65
C GLU A 23 -8.53 23.02 7.24
N ILE A 24 -8.44 21.96 6.42
CA ILE A 24 -7.82 20.68 6.80
C ILE A 24 -6.33 20.88 7.09
N HIS A 25 -5.61 21.56 6.20
CA HIS A 25 -4.19 21.84 6.37
C HIS A 25 -3.94 22.68 7.63
N HIS A 26 -4.77 23.70 7.90
CA HIS A 26 -4.70 24.49 9.13
C HIS A 26 -4.94 23.65 10.39
N ALA A 27 -5.95 22.77 10.37
CA ALA A 27 -6.25 21.87 11.48
C ALA A 27 -5.16 20.80 11.71
N LEU A 28 -4.47 20.37 10.65
CA LEU A 28 -3.41 19.37 10.69
C LEU A 28 -2.06 19.94 11.16
N HIS A 29 -1.77 21.19 10.83
CA HIS A 29 -0.52 21.88 11.12
C HIS A 29 0.01 21.73 12.58
N PRO A 30 -0.77 21.94 13.65
CA PRO A 30 -0.26 21.77 15.02
C PRO A 30 0.23 20.35 15.30
N PHE A 31 -0.43 19.34 14.73
CA PHE A 31 -0.02 17.94 14.90
C PHE A 31 1.23 17.60 14.11
N LEU A 32 1.40 18.17 12.91
CA LEU A 32 2.64 18.03 12.15
C LEU A 32 3.82 18.67 12.88
N ALA A 33 3.60 19.80 13.57
CA ALA A 33 4.63 20.42 14.39
C ALA A 33 5.04 19.50 15.56
N MET A 34 4.08 18.93 16.27
CA MET A 34 4.34 17.95 17.35
C MET A 34 5.06 16.70 16.83
N TRP A 35 4.64 16.15 15.69
CA TRP A 35 5.29 15.00 15.06
C TRP A 35 6.74 15.30 14.65
N LYS A 36 6.99 16.45 14.01
CA LYS A 36 8.36 16.91 13.68
C LYS A 36 9.23 17.11 14.92
N GLN A 37 8.63 17.46 16.06
CA GLN A 37 9.30 17.58 17.36
C GLN A 37 9.42 16.24 18.11
N ARG A 38 8.94 15.13 17.51
CA ARG A 38 8.90 13.78 18.09
C ARG A 38 8.05 13.65 19.35
N GLU A 39 7.09 14.55 19.52
CA GLU A 39 6.06 14.45 20.57
C GLU A 39 4.92 13.50 20.17
N LEU A 40 4.75 13.27 18.86
CA LEU A 40 3.90 12.23 18.31
C LEU A 40 4.74 11.19 17.59
N LYS A 41 4.34 9.94 17.70
CA LYS A 41 4.84 8.81 16.92
C LYS A 41 4.10 8.72 15.58
N ASP A 42 4.67 7.96 14.64
CA ASP A 42 4.15 7.84 13.28
C ASP A 42 2.71 7.32 13.21
N PHE A 43 2.38 6.28 13.98
CA PHE A 43 1.02 5.74 14.05
C PHE A 43 0.04 6.71 14.75
N GLU A 44 0.51 7.59 15.64
CA GLU A 44 -0.34 8.60 16.28
C GLU A 44 -0.70 9.70 15.28
N ILE A 45 0.28 10.24 14.55
CA ILE A 45 0.00 11.26 13.53
C ILE A 45 -0.85 10.69 12.38
N ALA A 46 -0.63 9.44 11.97
CA ALA A 46 -1.47 8.77 10.98
C ALA A 46 -2.93 8.64 11.46
N SER A 47 -3.14 8.30 12.75
CA SER A 47 -4.48 8.23 13.35
C SER A 47 -5.17 9.60 13.40
N VAL A 48 -4.42 10.66 13.76
CA VAL A 48 -4.91 12.04 13.77
C VAL A 48 -5.27 12.51 12.35
N TYR A 49 -4.42 12.19 11.38
CA TYR A 49 -4.67 12.49 9.97
C TYR A 49 -5.99 11.88 9.50
N ILE A 50 -6.20 10.58 9.77
CA ILE A 50 -7.46 9.89 9.43
C ILE A 50 -8.65 10.51 10.15
N LEU A 51 -8.50 10.91 11.42
CA LEU A 51 -9.54 11.62 12.18
C LEU A 51 -9.95 12.92 11.49
N ILE A 52 -8.99 13.80 11.20
CA ILE A 52 -9.25 15.12 10.61
C ILE A 52 -9.98 14.97 9.28
N PHE A 53 -9.43 14.19 8.36
CA PHE A 53 -10.05 14.01 7.04
C PHE A 53 -11.42 13.32 7.12
N SER A 54 -11.59 12.34 8.00
CA SER A 54 -12.90 11.69 8.21
C SER A 54 -13.93 12.64 8.79
N PHE A 55 -13.52 13.51 9.71
CA PHE A 55 -14.38 14.51 10.33
C PHE A 55 -14.84 15.57 9.31
N PHE A 56 -13.93 16.16 8.54
CA PHE A 56 -14.30 17.15 7.51
C PHE A 56 -15.27 16.57 6.47
N ARG A 57 -15.09 15.30 6.06
CA ARG A 57 -16.02 14.63 5.13
C ARG A 57 -17.41 14.45 5.71
N ARG A 58 -17.50 14.19 7.01
CA ARG A 58 -18.71 13.70 7.68
C ARG A 58 -18.79 14.21 9.12
N PRO A 59 -18.98 15.53 9.33
CA PRO A 59 -18.82 16.16 10.64
C PRO A 59 -19.89 15.77 11.67
N ALA A 60 -20.95 15.07 11.24
CA ALA A 60 -22.03 14.62 12.11
C ALA A 60 -21.96 13.13 12.48
N ASP A 61 -21.40 12.28 11.62
CA ASP A 61 -21.60 10.82 11.68
C ASP A 61 -20.46 10.02 11.01
N PHE A 62 -19.21 10.42 11.24
CA PHE A 62 -18.03 9.66 10.84
C PHE A 62 -17.69 8.49 11.79
N LEU A 63 -18.12 8.54 13.06
CA LEU A 63 -17.93 7.47 14.05
C LEU A 63 -19.19 6.59 14.19
N GLY A 64 -18.98 5.28 14.25
CA GLY A 64 -19.96 4.25 14.60
C GLY A 64 -19.73 3.69 16.01
N GLY A 65 -20.37 2.56 16.37
CA GLY A 65 -20.23 1.93 17.70
C GLY A 65 -18.86 1.30 17.97
N PRO A 66 -18.62 0.77 19.19
CA PRO A 66 -17.36 0.12 19.54
C PRO A 66 -17.14 -1.20 18.78
N HIS A 67 -15.87 -1.57 18.60
CA HIS A 67 -15.40 -2.86 18.11
C HIS A 67 -15.08 -3.80 19.27
N SER A 68 -15.46 -5.07 19.15
CA SER A 68 -15.12 -6.12 20.13
C SER A 68 -13.67 -6.59 20.07
N ASP A 69 -12.97 -6.27 18.98
CA ASP A 69 -11.72 -6.96 18.60
C ASP A 69 -10.48 -6.33 19.24
N PHE A 70 -10.62 -5.16 19.85
CA PHE A 70 -9.53 -4.44 20.48
C PHE A 70 -9.70 -4.48 22.00
N LYS A 71 -8.75 -5.13 22.68
CA LYS A 71 -8.67 -5.14 24.13
C LYS A 71 -7.92 -3.91 24.61
N PHE A 72 -8.42 -3.34 25.71
CA PHE A 72 -7.80 -2.20 26.37
C PHE A 72 -6.52 -2.65 27.10
N ASP A 73 -5.42 -1.94 26.91
CA ASP A 73 -4.18 -2.12 27.69
C ASP A 73 -3.86 -0.86 28.50
N PRO A 74 -4.09 -0.86 29.82
CA PRO A 74 -3.85 0.30 30.68
C PRO A 74 -2.38 0.77 30.72
N GLN A 75 -1.44 -0.03 30.23
CA GLN A 75 -0.02 0.34 30.22
C GLN A 75 0.39 1.13 28.98
N GLU A 76 -0.45 1.22 27.94
CA GLU A 76 -0.12 1.95 26.72
C GLU A 76 -0.04 3.47 26.99
N GLN A 77 1.04 4.08 26.46
CA GLN A 77 1.37 5.49 26.66
C GLN A 77 1.49 6.21 25.32
N GLY A 78 0.88 7.39 25.26
CA GLY A 78 0.95 8.30 24.14
C GLY A 78 0.01 9.48 24.35
N ILE A 79 -0.30 10.20 23.27
CA ILE A 79 -1.18 11.37 23.35
C ILE A 79 -2.59 10.96 23.81
N ARG A 80 -3.15 11.70 24.77
CA ARG A 80 -4.51 11.47 25.27
C ARG A 80 -5.55 11.97 24.28
N GLY A 81 -6.68 11.27 24.20
CA GLY A 81 -7.80 11.66 23.34
C GLY A 81 -8.24 13.10 23.57
N ARG A 82 -8.42 13.50 24.85
CA ARG A 82 -8.73 14.89 25.23
C ARG A 82 -7.76 15.89 24.63
N LYS A 83 -6.44 15.64 24.72
CA LYS A 83 -5.42 16.56 24.19
C LYS A 83 -5.53 16.71 22.68
N VAL A 84 -5.78 15.62 21.94
CA VAL A 84 -6.03 15.66 20.49
C VAL A 84 -7.26 16.52 20.19
N ILE A 85 -8.38 16.29 20.90
CA ILE A 85 -9.62 17.02 20.65
C ILE A 85 -9.51 18.49 21.02
N GLU A 86 -8.83 18.85 22.11
CA GLU A 86 -8.54 20.24 22.49
C GLU A 86 -7.76 20.98 21.40
N ILE A 87 -6.68 20.38 20.90
CA ILE A 87 -5.86 20.98 19.83
C ILE A 87 -6.70 21.12 18.55
N LEU A 88 -7.43 20.08 18.17
CA LEU A 88 -8.25 20.08 16.97
C LEU A 88 -9.31 21.18 17.04
N ARG A 89 -10.07 21.27 18.14
CA ARG A 89 -11.09 22.30 18.36
C ARG A 89 -10.54 23.72 18.24
N ALA A 90 -9.34 23.96 18.74
CA ALA A 90 -8.69 25.27 18.65
C ALA A 90 -8.36 25.71 17.22
N HIS A 91 -8.27 24.76 16.27
CA HIS A 91 -7.91 25.01 14.87
C HIS A 91 -9.04 24.67 13.89
N LEU A 92 -10.21 24.26 14.37
CA LEU A 92 -11.39 24.04 13.54
C LEU A 92 -12.10 25.35 13.20
N PRO A 93 -12.71 25.47 12.01
CA PRO A 93 -13.64 26.54 11.72
C PRO A 93 -14.74 26.65 12.79
N PRO A 94 -15.23 27.86 13.13
CA PRO A 94 -16.21 28.05 14.22
C PRO A 94 -17.47 27.19 14.06
N HIS A 95 -17.93 26.94 12.83
CA HIS A 95 -19.13 26.15 12.54
C HIS A 95 -18.95 24.62 12.74
N LEU A 96 -17.71 24.16 13.00
CA LEU A 96 -17.35 22.76 13.24
C LEU A 96 -16.89 22.47 14.67
N ASN A 97 -16.55 23.49 15.47
CA ASN A 97 -15.96 23.32 16.80
C ASN A 97 -16.89 22.56 17.79
N ASP A 98 -18.19 22.87 17.78
CA ASP A 98 -19.16 22.34 18.75
C ASP A 98 -19.77 20.98 18.37
N ARG A 99 -19.15 20.26 17.42
CA ARG A 99 -19.68 18.97 16.93
C ARG A 99 -19.53 17.89 18.01
N LYS A 100 -20.67 17.50 18.60
CA LYS A 100 -20.76 16.48 19.68
C LYS A 100 -20.14 15.12 19.34
N VAL A 101 -20.01 14.77 18.06
CA VAL A 101 -19.39 13.50 17.65
C VAL A 101 -17.93 13.40 18.13
N LEU A 102 -17.22 14.52 18.26
CA LEU A 102 -15.84 14.58 18.77
C LEU A 102 -15.75 14.22 20.26
N ASN A 103 -16.82 14.41 21.04
CA ASN A 103 -16.84 14.08 22.48
C ASN A 103 -16.58 12.59 22.74
N ARG A 104 -16.78 11.73 21.74
CA ARG A 104 -16.52 10.30 21.85
C ARG A 104 -15.02 9.97 21.89
N LEU A 105 -14.18 10.88 21.43
CA LEU A 105 -12.73 10.79 21.46
C LEU A 105 -12.13 11.72 22.54
N ASP A 106 -12.95 12.51 23.21
CA ASP A 106 -12.57 13.43 24.29
C ASP A 106 -12.47 12.67 25.61
N THR A 107 -11.49 11.78 25.70
CA THR A 107 -11.27 10.87 26.83
C THR A 107 -9.88 11.03 27.43
N GLU A 108 -9.71 10.59 28.68
CA GLU A 108 -8.39 10.47 29.32
C GLU A 108 -7.62 9.24 28.85
N ASN A 109 -8.22 8.43 27.98
CA ASN A 109 -7.58 7.26 27.43
C ASN A 109 -6.54 7.68 26.38
N TYR A 110 -5.68 6.73 26.08
CA TYR A 110 -4.73 6.88 25.00
C TYR A 110 -5.47 6.94 23.64
N PHE A 111 -5.09 7.90 22.78
CA PHE A 111 -5.87 8.25 21.59
C PHE A 111 -5.95 7.13 20.55
N VAL A 112 -4.84 6.45 20.24
CA VAL A 112 -4.82 5.40 19.20
C VAL A 112 -5.66 4.20 19.63
N GLU A 113 -5.66 3.89 20.92
CA GLU A 113 -6.53 2.88 21.49
C GLU A 113 -8.01 3.23 21.34
N GLU A 114 -8.40 4.46 21.69
CA GLU A 114 -9.78 4.94 21.49
C GLU A 114 -10.15 4.98 20.00
N PHE A 115 -9.23 5.40 19.14
CA PHE A 115 -9.41 5.37 17.69
C PHE A 115 -9.72 3.95 17.22
N CYS A 116 -8.93 2.96 17.64
CA CYS A 116 -9.07 1.58 17.20
C CYS A 116 -10.28 0.88 17.83
N SER A 117 -10.70 1.28 19.03
CA SER A 117 -11.87 0.72 19.72
C SER A 117 -13.20 1.11 19.05
N LEU A 118 -13.20 2.11 18.17
CA LEU A 118 -14.40 2.62 17.51
C LEU A 118 -14.50 2.17 16.06
N SER A 119 -15.74 1.98 15.58
CA SER A 119 -15.99 1.85 14.14
C SER A 119 -16.04 3.20 13.45
N TRP A 120 -15.61 3.22 12.21
CA TRP A 120 -15.45 4.43 11.41
C TRP A 120 -16.19 4.26 10.08
N ARG A 121 -16.96 5.25 9.68
CA ARG A 121 -17.68 5.20 8.42
C ARG A 121 -16.69 5.32 7.27
N SER A 122 -16.70 4.34 6.38
CA SER A 122 -15.80 4.26 5.22
C SER A 122 -14.33 4.01 5.57
N ILE A 123 -13.99 3.60 6.79
CA ILE A 123 -12.66 3.11 7.15
C ILE A 123 -12.81 1.63 7.55
N PRO A 124 -12.16 0.68 6.84
CA PRO A 124 -12.31 -0.74 7.13
C PRO A 124 -11.53 -1.13 8.39
N LEU A 125 -11.91 -2.27 8.99
CA LEU A 125 -11.28 -2.81 10.21
C LEU A 125 -9.77 -3.11 10.05
N SER A 126 -9.29 -3.33 8.83
CA SER A 126 -7.87 -3.50 8.55
C SER A 126 -7.03 -2.28 8.94
N VAL A 127 -7.58 -1.07 8.84
CA VAL A 127 -6.87 0.17 9.23
C VAL A 127 -6.54 0.19 10.73
N PRO A 128 -7.50 0.08 11.67
CA PRO A 128 -7.18 0.03 13.09
C PRO A 128 -6.36 -1.21 13.47
N ARG A 129 -6.51 -2.35 12.77
CA ARG A 129 -5.60 -3.50 12.98
C ARG A 129 -4.16 -3.16 12.63
N SER A 130 -3.92 -2.54 11.48
CA SER A 130 -2.60 -2.08 11.07
C SER A 130 -2.00 -1.06 12.02
N LEU A 131 -2.78 -0.07 12.46
CA LEU A 131 -2.31 0.94 13.41
C LEU A 131 -1.88 0.30 14.75
N ARG A 132 -2.66 -0.65 15.28
CA ARG A 132 -2.29 -1.35 16.53
C ARG A 132 -1.10 -2.28 16.35
N ALA A 133 -0.99 -2.97 15.22
CA ALA A 133 0.15 -3.83 14.95
C ALA A 133 1.43 -3.01 14.71
N TRP A 134 1.32 -1.85 14.06
CA TRP A 134 2.44 -0.91 13.88
C TRP A 134 2.91 -0.35 15.22
N GLU A 135 1.99 0.09 16.07
CA GLU A 135 2.31 0.54 17.42
C GLU A 135 3.09 -0.49 18.24
N ARG A 136 2.71 -1.76 18.13
CA ARG A 136 3.35 -2.87 18.85
C ARG A 136 4.66 -3.34 18.20
N GLY A 137 5.10 -2.68 17.12
CA GLY A 137 6.29 -3.08 16.36
C GLY A 137 6.13 -4.40 15.61
N LEU A 138 4.90 -4.90 15.46
CA LEU A 138 4.61 -6.14 14.72
C LEU A 138 4.59 -5.90 13.22
N TYR A 139 4.10 -4.73 12.78
CA TYR A 139 4.14 -4.31 11.38
C TYR A 139 5.27 -3.29 11.20
N PRO A 140 6.37 -3.63 10.50
CA PRO A 140 7.46 -2.71 10.21
C PRO A 140 7.04 -1.72 9.11
N LEU A 141 6.22 -0.74 9.49
CA LEU A 141 5.75 0.32 8.60
C LEU A 141 6.62 1.57 8.72
N GLU A 142 6.84 2.22 7.60
CA GLU A 142 7.55 3.51 7.51
C GLU A 142 6.58 4.58 7.02
N LEU A 143 6.46 5.68 7.78
CA LEU A 143 5.63 6.82 7.41
C LEU A 143 6.40 7.74 6.45
N LEU A 144 5.86 7.95 5.26
CA LEU A 144 6.41 8.85 4.25
C LEU A 144 5.49 10.05 4.04
N THR A 145 6.05 11.24 3.83
CA THR A 145 5.28 12.46 3.53
C THR A 145 5.23 12.80 2.05
N SER A 146 5.64 11.86 1.20
CA SER A 146 5.63 11.97 -0.25
C SER A 146 5.40 10.58 -0.86
N VAL A 147 4.91 10.51 -2.09
CA VAL A 147 4.80 9.23 -2.80
C VAL A 147 6.23 8.70 -3.10
N PRO A 148 6.61 7.51 -2.60
CA PRO A 148 7.94 6.95 -2.86
C PRO A 148 8.11 6.55 -4.32
N THR A 149 9.35 6.56 -4.81
CA THR A 149 9.64 6.01 -6.14
C THR A 149 9.51 4.48 -6.13
N PRO A 150 9.26 3.84 -7.28
CA PRO A 150 9.23 2.38 -7.39
C PRO A 150 10.49 1.69 -6.85
N GLU A 151 11.66 2.30 -7.05
CA GLU A 151 12.93 1.83 -6.51
C GLU A 151 12.95 1.84 -4.97
N HIS A 152 12.49 2.93 -4.36
CA HIS A 152 12.41 3.07 -2.91
C HIS A 152 11.42 2.05 -2.33
N VAL A 153 10.24 1.87 -2.97
CA VAL A 153 9.29 0.83 -2.56
C VAL A 153 9.93 -0.54 -2.66
N LEU A 154 10.60 -0.88 -3.76
CA LEU A 154 11.27 -2.17 -3.90
C LEU A 154 12.33 -2.40 -2.82
N GLU A 155 13.10 -1.37 -2.46
CA GLU A 155 14.09 -1.44 -1.38
C GLU A 155 13.45 -1.79 -0.04
N MET A 156 12.40 -1.08 0.36
CA MET A 156 11.64 -1.37 1.58
C MET A 156 11.05 -2.79 1.54
N GLN A 157 10.45 -3.19 0.42
CA GLN A 157 9.86 -4.52 0.26
C GLN A 157 10.91 -5.63 0.41
N CYS A 158 12.15 -5.41 -0.04
CA CYS A 158 13.26 -6.36 0.16
C CYS A 158 13.63 -6.55 1.63
N GLN A 159 13.30 -5.57 2.48
CA GLN A 159 13.57 -5.58 3.92
C GLN A 159 12.36 -6.06 4.75
N GLY A 160 11.26 -6.45 4.09
CA GLY A 160 10.02 -6.82 4.78
C GLY A 160 9.22 -5.63 5.31
N GLN A 161 9.56 -4.42 4.88
CA GLN A 161 8.86 -3.20 5.27
C GLN A 161 7.73 -2.84 4.30
N ARG A 162 6.83 -1.96 4.74
CA ARG A 162 5.77 -1.35 3.91
C ARG A 162 5.69 0.14 4.19
N CYS A 163 5.42 0.93 3.15
CA CYS A 163 5.23 2.37 3.30
C CYS A 163 3.80 2.70 3.69
N VAL A 164 3.65 3.76 4.47
CA VAL A 164 2.37 4.43 4.71
C VAL A 164 2.56 5.88 4.27
N SER A 165 1.86 6.27 3.22
CA SER A 165 2.06 7.58 2.60
C SER A 165 1.03 8.57 3.13
N MET A 166 1.51 9.63 3.79
CA MET A 166 0.71 10.70 4.37
C MET A 166 1.08 12.03 3.71
N LEU A 167 0.37 12.39 2.64
CA LEU A 167 0.62 13.65 1.92
C LEU A 167 0.12 14.83 2.75
N THR A 168 1.01 15.76 3.04
CA THR A 168 0.77 16.84 4.02
C THR A 168 0.78 18.23 3.41
N GLU A 169 1.33 18.41 2.22
CA GLU A 169 1.43 19.73 1.61
C GLU A 169 0.06 20.19 1.11
N LEU A 170 -0.22 21.49 1.24
CA LEU A 170 -1.53 22.06 0.88
C LEU A 170 -1.91 21.74 -0.58
N GLU A 171 -0.96 21.83 -1.49
CA GLU A 171 -1.17 21.55 -2.92
C GLU A 171 -1.55 20.08 -3.16
N GLU A 172 -0.95 19.13 -2.41
CA GLU A 172 -1.27 17.71 -2.49
C GLU A 172 -2.66 17.44 -1.92
N ILE A 173 -2.99 18.01 -0.76
CA ILE A 173 -4.31 17.88 -0.14
C ILE A 173 -5.41 18.38 -1.09
N GLU A 174 -5.14 19.44 -1.83
CA GLU A 174 -6.08 20.04 -2.79
C GLU A 174 -6.25 19.20 -4.07
N ASN A 175 -5.15 18.70 -4.63
CA ASN A 175 -5.11 18.23 -6.03
C ASN A 175 -4.82 16.75 -6.20
N PHE A 176 -4.31 16.05 -5.18
CA PHE A 176 -3.90 14.67 -5.32
C PHE A 176 -5.09 13.73 -5.55
N VAL A 177 -5.10 13.10 -6.72
CA VAL A 177 -6.02 12.01 -7.07
C VAL A 177 -5.25 10.95 -7.86
N GLU A 178 -5.02 9.79 -7.27
CA GLU A 178 -4.32 8.68 -7.90
C GLU A 178 -5.17 7.40 -7.85
N GLU A 179 -5.38 6.74 -9.00
CA GLU A 179 -6.22 5.53 -9.14
C GLU A 179 -7.60 5.64 -8.46
N GLY A 180 -8.17 6.85 -8.49
CA GLY A 180 -9.45 7.13 -7.83
C GLY A 180 -9.37 7.19 -6.30
N ARG A 181 -8.24 7.66 -5.75
CA ARG A 181 -8.02 7.87 -4.31
C ARG A 181 -7.49 9.28 -4.09
N ASP A 182 -8.09 9.97 -3.14
CA ASP A 182 -7.56 11.20 -2.57
C ASP A 182 -6.56 10.87 -1.44
N VAL A 183 -6.01 11.89 -0.79
CA VAL A 183 -4.99 11.73 0.25
C VAL A 183 -5.42 10.86 1.46
N LEU A 184 -6.71 10.90 1.87
CA LEU A 184 -7.21 9.96 2.89
C LEU A 184 -7.32 8.55 2.34
N GLY A 185 -7.83 8.43 1.11
CA GLY A 185 -7.94 7.13 0.44
C GLY A 185 -6.59 6.46 0.27
N PHE A 186 -5.53 7.25 0.07
CA PHE A 186 -4.16 6.78 -0.12
C PHE A 186 -3.56 6.19 1.17
N ILE A 187 -3.58 6.93 2.28
CA ILE A 187 -3.10 6.39 3.57
C ILE A 187 -3.93 5.18 4.06
N VAL A 188 -5.24 5.21 3.83
CA VAL A 188 -6.13 4.09 4.15
C VAL A 188 -5.79 2.86 3.32
N HIS A 189 -5.50 3.05 2.04
CA HIS A 189 -5.09 1.98 1.13
C HIS A 189 -3.78 1.32 1.58
N ASP A 190 -2.76 2.11 1.92
CA ASP A 190 -1.48 1.59 2.40
C ASP A 190 -1.64 0.76 3.70
N LEU A 191 -2.46 1.25 4.64
CA LEU A 191 -2.75 0.51 5.88
C LEU A 191 -3.57 -0.77 5.64
N ILE A 192 -4.49 -0.79 4.67
CA ILE A 192 -5.19 -2.01 4.27
C ILE A 192 -4.20 -3.06 3.76
N HIS A 193 -3.23 -2.63 2.96
CA HIS A 193 -2.23 -3.52 2.36
C HIS A 193 -1.23 -4.04 3.36
N ALA A 194 -0.82 -3.22 4.31
CA ALA A 194 -0.07 -3.68 5.47
C ALA A 194 -0.79 -4.83 6.19
N ASP A 195 -2.09 -4.67 6.49
CA ASP A 195 -2.87 -5.70 7.19
C ASP A 195 -2.93 -7.02 6.40
N HIS A 196 -3.21 -6.94 5.09
CA HIS A 196 -3.27 -8.12 4.24
C HIS A 196 -1.92 -8.81 4.09
N PHE A 197 -0.84 -8.02 3.97
CA PHE A 197 0.51 -8.52 3.82
C PHE A 197 0.96 -9.28 5.07
N PHE A 198 0.84 -8.65 6.25
CA PHE A 198 1.35 -9.23 7.50
C PHE A 198 0.41 -10.26 8.14
N ALA A 199 -0.84 -10.40 7.68
CA ALA A 199 -1.78 -11.41 8.17
C ALA A 199 -1.33 -12.86 7.90
N ASP A 200 -0.48 -13.08 6.90
CA ASP A 200 0.10 -14.39 6.58
C ASP A 200 1.64 -14.27 6.49
N PRO A 201 2.36 -14.56 7.59
CA PRO A 201 3.82 -14.41 7.64
C PRO A 201 4.57 -15.23 6.59
N ALA A 202 4.04 -16.40 6.20
CA ALA A 202 4.67 -17.22 5.17
C ALA A 202 4.56 -16.53 3.80
N ARG A 203 3.36 -16.07 3.43
CA ARG A 203 3.18 -15.32 2.17
C ARG A 203 3.97 -14.02 2.17
N ALA A 204 4.01 -13.31 3.31
CA ALA A 204 4.80 -12.10 3.47
C ALA A 204 6.28 -12.38 3.13
N GLN A 205 6.85 -13.41 3.76
CA GLN A 205 8.24 -13.79 3.53
C GLN A 205 8.50 -14.21 2.07
N ALA A 206 7.57 -14.93 1.45
CA ALA A 206 7.70 -15.34 0.05
C ALA A 206 7.71 -14.12 -0.90
N GLN A 207 6.89 -13.11 -0.64
CA GLN A 207 6.91 -11.86 -1.41
C GLN A 207 8.19 -11.05 -1.14
N VAL A 208 8.72 -11.01 0.09
CA VAL A 208 10.03 -10.40 0.38
C VAL A 208 11.14 -11.05 -0.44
N LEU A 209 11.20 -12.38 -0.47
CA LEU A 209 12.16 -13.12 -1.28
C LEU A 209 11.99 -12.82 -2.77
N PHE A 210 10.74 -12.76 -3.26
CA PHE A 210 10.45 -12.34 -4.63
C PHE A 210 11.04 -10.95 -4.94
N CYS A 211 10.77 -9.95 -4.09
CA CYS A 211 11.30 -8.59 -4.25
C CYS A 211 12.83 -8.57 -4.26
N GLN A 212 13.49 -9.35 -3.39
CA GLN A 212 14.96 -9.49 -3.39
C GLN A 212 15.49 -10.05 -4.71
N LYS A 213 14.79 -11.02 -5.32
CA LYS A 213 15.15 -11.56 -6.64
C LYS A 213 14.87 -10.55 -7.76
N LEU A 214 13.73 -9.85 -7.71
CA LEU A 214 13.40 -8.79 -8.66
C LEU A 214 14.44 -7.66 -8.63
N ARG A 215 14.95 -7.30 -7.45
CA ARG A 215 16.05 -6.33 -7.31
C ARG A 215 17.31 -6.79 -8.04
N HIS A 216 17.62 -8.09 -8.04
CA HIS A 216 18.72 -8.60 -8.87
C HIS A 216 18.40 -8.48 -10.36
N VAL A 217 17.19 -8.83 -10.79
CA VAL A 217 16.75 -8.68 -12.19
C VAL A 217 16.87 -7.23 -12.66
N TYR A 218 16.48 -6.27 -11.83
CA TYR A 218 16.61 -4.84 -12.10
C TYR A 218 18.06 -4.46 -12.44
N THR A 219 19.07 -5.08 -11.82
CA THR A 219 20.50 -4.78 -12.11
C THR A 219 21.02 -5.36 -13.44
N LEU A 220 20.26 -6.20 -14.14
CA LEU A 220 20.73 -6.81 -15.38
C LEU A 220 20.91 -5.75 -16.48
N PRO A 221 22.04 -5.72 -17.22
CA PRO A 221 22.29 -4.73 -18.27
C PRO A 221 21.19 -4.67 -19.34
N GLN A 222 20.64 -5.83 -19.72
CA GLN A 222 19.54 -5.91 -20.68
C GLN A 222 18.28 -5.23 -20.14
N ILE A 223 17.92 -5.47 -18.86
CA ILE A 223 16.77 -4.85 -18.22
C ILE A 223 16.97 -3.33 -18.12
N GLN A 224 18.15 -2.88 -17.69
CA GLN A 224 18.49 -1.45 -17.63
C GLN A 224 18.39 -0.77 -19.01
N ASN A 225 18.86 -1.43 -20.07
CA ASN A 225 18.71 -0.93 -21.42
C ASN A 225 17.21 -0.78 -21.80
N LEU A 226 16.38 -1.78 -21.51
CA LEU A 226 14.93 -1.72 -21.78
C LEU A 226 14.22 -0.62 -20.99
N LEU A 227 14.58 -0.42 -19.72
CA LEU A 227 14.05 0.68 -18.90
C LEU A 227 14.38 2.06 -19.50
N HIS A 228 15.54 2.18 -20.17
CA HIS A 228 15.92 3.41 -20.85
C HIS A 228 15.19 3.58 -22.19
N THR A 229 15.10 2.52 -23.01
CA THR A 229 14.69 2.63 -24.41
C THR A 229 13.20 2.39 -24.66
N ASP A 230 12.48 1.70 -23.78
CA ASP A 230 11.04 1.41 -23.90
C ASP A 230 10.26 2.02 -22.71
N PRO A 231 9.60 3.19 -22.89
CA PRO A 231 8.81 3.82 -21.84
C PRO A 231 7.64 2.98 -21.32
N VAL A 232 7.05 2.12 -22.15
CA VAL A 232 5.96 1.23 -21.74
C VAL A 232 6.50 0.12 -20.86
N PHE A 233 7.60 -0.52 -21.28
CA PHE A 233 8.31 -1.49 -20.44
C PHE A 233 8.71 -0.88 -19.10
N ARG A 234 9.26 0.35 -19.10
CA ARG A 234 9.61 1.06 -17.86
C ARG A 234 8.40 1.23 -16.94
N SER A 235 7.28 1.71 -17.46
CA SER A 235 6.05 1.89 -16.67
C SER A 235 5.55 0.57 -16.07
N GLU A 236 5.49 -0.49 -16.87
CA GLU A 236 5.01 -1.80 -16.40
C GLU A 236 6.01 -2.45 -15.42
N PHE A 237 7.31 -2.27 -15.62
CA PHE A 237 8.34 -2.76 -14.71
C PHE A 237 8.32 -1.99 -13.38
N TYR A 238 8.08 -0.68 -13.42
CA TYR A 238 7.86 0.13 -12.22
C TYR A 238 6.60 -0.27 -11.47
N TYR A 239 5.52 -0.63 -12.17
CA TYR A 239 4.32 -1.17 -11.54
C TYR A 239 4.60 -2.44 -10.72
N ILE A 240 5.36 -3.41 -11.25
CA ILE A 240 5.69 -4.62 -10.48
C ILE A 240 6.64 -4.32 -9.30
N MET A 241 7.51 -3.31 -9.42
CA MET A 241 8.39 -2.88 -8.32
C MET A 241 7.61 -2.24 -7.15
N SER A 242 6.53 -1.53 -7.46
CA SER A 242 5.68 -0.85 -6.46
C SER A 242 4.48 -1.68 -5.98
N ASP A 243 4.21 -2.85 -6.56
CA ASP A 243 3.10 -3.71 -6.14
C ASP A 243 3.32 -4.31 -4.74
N MET A 244 2.55 -3.82 -3.77
CA MET A 244 2.60 -4.26 -2.36
C MET A 244 1.70 -5.46 -2.04
N ASN A 245 0.86 -5.91 -2.99
CA ASN A 245 -0.39 -6.64 -2.67
C ASN A 245 -0.53 -8.00 -3.36
N SER A 246 0.34 -8.26 -4.32
CA SER A 246 0.28 -9.47 -5.11
C SER A 246 1.04 -10.63 -4.48
N VAL A 247 0.62 -11.84 -4.84
CA VAL A 247 1.31 -13.08 -4.47
C VAL A 247 2.47 -13.39 -5.43
N PRO A 248 3.54 -14.08 -4.98
CA PRO A 248 4.73 -14.34 -5.80
C PRO A 248 4.47 -14.93 -7.19
N LEU A 249 3.54 -15.89 -7.30
CA LEU A 249 3.19 -16.48 -8.59
C LEU A 249 2.56 -15.46 -9.56
N HIS A 250 1.73 -14.54 -9.04
CA HIS A 250 1.17 -13.47 -9.87
C HIS A 250 2.27 -12.53 -10.33
N LEU A 251 3.16 -12.10 -9.42
CA LEU A 251 4.28 -11.23 -9.74
C LEU A 251 5.21 -11.88 -10.80
N LEU A 252 5.49 -13.18 -10.71
CA LEU A 252 6.29 -13.88 -11.72
C LEU A 252 5.63 -13.89 -13.10
N LYS A 253 4.31 -14.15 -13.15
CA LYS A 253 3.53 -14.09 -14.40
C LYS A 253 3.55 -12.69 -15.00
N THR A 254 3.43 -11.67 -14.15
CA THR A 254 3.48 -10.27 -14.55
C THR A 254 4.86 -9.92 -15.11
N LEU A 255 5.96 -10.27 -14.44
CA LEU A 255 7.32 -10.08 -14.95
C LEU A 255 7.50 -10.70 -16.34
N LYS A 256 7.06 -11.95 -16.53
CA LYS A 256 7.11 -12.62 -17.83
C LYS A 256 6.31 -11.88 -18.89
N ALA A 257 5.10 -11.43 -18.54
CA ALA A 257 4.22 -10.69 -19.45
C ALA A 257 4.82 -9.35 -19.87
N ILE A 258 5.49 -8.64 -18.95
CA ILE A 258 6.17 -7.36 -19.23
C ILE A 258 7.30 -7.57 -20.24
N ILE A 259 8.16 -8.57 -20.00
CA ILE A 259 9.26 -8.90 -20.92
C ILE A 259 8.70 -9.33 -22.28
N LEU A 260 7.67 -10.19 -22.32
CA LEU A 260 7.02 -10.59 -23.57
C LEU A 260 6.39 -9.41 -24.31
N GLY A 261 5.75 -8.49 -23.58
CA GLY A 261 5.07 -7.32 -24.11
C GLY A 261 6.02 -6.41 -24.88
N HIS A 262 7.25 -6.24 -24.40
CA HIS A 262 8.30 -5.52 -25.12
C HIS A 262 8.54 -6.10 -26.53
N PHE A 263 8.80 -7.40 -26.63
CA PHE A 263 9.05 -8.06 -27.91
C PHE A 263 7.84 -8.03 -28.86
N LYS A 264 6.61 -8.09 -28.32
CA LYS A 264 5.39 -7.99 -29.14
C LYS A 264 5.17 -6.57 -29.69
N ARG A 265 5.43 -5.52 -28.90
CA ARG A 265 5.20 -4.13 -29.30
C ARG A 265 6.13 -3.65 -30.41
N HIS A 266 7.39 -4.10 -30.41
CA HIS A 266 8.39 -3.67 -31.39
C HIS A 266 8.08 -4.01 -32.86
N ARG A 267 6.98 -4.72 -33.15
CA ARG A 267 6.60 -5.15 -34.49
C ARG A 267 5.20 -4.75 -34.94
N GLU A 268 4.46 -3.94 -34.17
CA GLU A 268 3.01 -3.76 -34.37
C GLU A 268 2.25 -5.10 -34.48
N ALA A 269 2.83 -6.17 -33.91
CA ALA A 269 2.25 -7.50 -33.99
C ALA A 269 0.96 -7.52 -33.17
N ASP A 270 -0.07 -8.22 -33.67
CA ASP A 270 -1.23 -8.56 -32.85
C ASP A 270 -0.70 -9.20 -31.55
N PHE A 271 -1.12 -8.66 -30.40
CA PHE A 271 -0.76 -9.18 -29.09
C PHE A 271 -1.11 -10.67 -28.92
N LYS A 272 -2.01 -11.19 -29.76
CA LYS A 272 -2.38 -12.61 -29.81
C LYS A 272 -1.52 -13.45 -30.76
N ALA A 273 -0.80 -12.84 -31.70
CA ALA A 273 0.11 -13.55 -32.59
C ALA A 273 1.33 -14.10 -31.83
N PRO A 274 1.88 -15.25 -32.27
CA PRO A 274 3.16 -15.74 -31.78
C PRO A 274 4.30 -14.80 -32.21
N LEU A 275 5.40 -14.82 -31.45
CA LEU A 275 6.64 -14.15 -31.86
C LEU A 275 7.27 -14.86 -33.07
N GLY A 276 8.06 -14.13 -33.86
CA GLY A 276 8.95 -14.74 -34.83
C GLY A 276 10.05 -15.57 -34.14
N ALA A 277 10.68 -16.50 -34.86
CA ALA A 277 11.64 -17.43 -34.26
C ALA A 277 12.86 -16.74 -33.63
N VAL A 278 13.29 -15.58 -34.16
CA VAL A 278 14.40 -14.80 -33.63
C VAL A 278 13.98 -14.10 -32.33
N GLU A 279 12.86 -13.39 -32.37
CA GLU A 279 12.32 -12.68 -31.21
C GLU A 279 11.90 -13.63 -30.08
N GLU A 280 11.36 -14.81 -30.41
CA GLU A 280 11.05 -15.84 -29.42
C GLU A 280 12.32 -16.32 -28.71
N ARG A 281 13.41 -16.50 -29.44
CA ARG A 281 14.70 -16.86 -28.85
C ARG A 281 15.24 -15.76 -27.95
N GLU A 282 15.23 -14.51 -28.40
CA GLU A 282 15.68 -13.36 -27.59
C GLU A 282 14.85 -13.16 -26.32
N PHE A 283 13.51 -13.30 -26.45
CA PHE A 283 12.59 -13.31 -25.32
C PHE A 283 12.93 -14.41 -24.31
N LEU A 284 13.08 -15.65 -24.79
CA LEU A 284 13.38 -16.79 -23.93
C LEU A 284 14.74 -16.64 -23.26
N ASP A 285 15.76 -16.17 -23.98
CA ASP A 285 17.10 -15.93 -23.44
C ASP A 285 17.05 -14.88 -22.32
N LEU A 286 16.38 -13.74 -22.54
CA LEU A 286 16.23 -12.70 -21.52
C LEU A 286 15.41 -13.18 -20.32
N PHE A 287 14.31 -13.90 -20.56
CA PHE A 287 13.47 -14.41 -19.47
C PHE A 287 14.20 -15.48 -18.66
N GLN A 288 14.96 -16.37 -19.30
CA GLN A 288 15.80 -17.35 -18.60
C GLN A 288 16.87 -16.68 -17.75
N VAL A 289 17.58 -15.67 -18.28
CA VAL A 289 18.55 -14.89 -17.48
C VAL A 289 17.85 -14.23 -16.29
N SER A 290 16.66 -13.67 -16.51
CA SER A 290 15.85 -13.08 -15.45
C SER A 290 15.40 -14.11 -14.41
N LEU A 291 15.17 -15.37 -14.77
CA LEU A 291 14.74 -16.43 -13.83
C LEU A 291 15.86 -17.01 -12.96
N LYS A 292 17.13 -16.89 -13.38
CA LYS A 292 18.27 -17.48 -12.65
C LYS A 292 18.30 -17.18 -11.14
N PRO A 293 17.99 -15.96 -10.66
CA PRO A 293 18.05 -15.63 -9.24
C PRO A 293 17.12 -16.47 -8.36
N TRP A 294 16.04 -17.02 -8.92
CA TRP A 294 15.09 -17.86 -8.20
C TRP A 294 15.62 -19.27 -7.90
N ALA A 295 16.68 -19.72 -8.58
CA ALA A 295 17.29 -21.04 -8.36
C ALA A 295 16.27 -22.20 -8.36
N LEU A 296 15.30 -22.15 -9.27
CA LEU A 296 14.25 -23.16 -9.38
C LEU A 296 14.83 -24.54 -9.71
N ASP A 297 14.23 -25.59 -9.15
CA ASP A 297 14.51 -26.95 -9.59
C ASP A 297 14.08 -27.15 -11.07
N LYS A 298 14.52 -28.25 -11.68
CA LYS A 298 14.26 -28.51 -13.10
C LYS A 298 12.77 -28.47 -13.45
N ALA A 299 11.89 -29.02 -12.60
CA ALA A 299 10.46 -29.08 -12.88
C ALA A 299 9.82 -27.70 -12.81
N SER A 300 10.12 -26.93 -11.76
CA SER A 300 9.62 -25.56 -11.59
C SER A 300 10.22 -24.60 -12.61
N TRP A 301 11.48 -24.79 -13.02
CA TRP A 301 12.11 -24.02 -14.09
C TRP A 301 11.35 -24.21 -15.41
N GLU A 302 11.11 -25.46 -15.81
CA GLU A 302 10.36 -25.74 -17.03
C GLU A 302 8.92 -25.22 -16.94
N ALA A 303 8.27 -25.31 -15.78
CA ALA A 303 6.95 -24.73 -15.54
C ALA A 303 6.94 -23.19 -15.73
N ALA A 304 7.96 -22.49 -15.21
CA ALA A 304 8.11 -21.04 -15.41
C ALA A 304 8.23 -20.68 -16.90
N LEU A 305 9.01 -21.46 -17.66
CA LEU A 305 9.16 -21.26 -19.11
C LEU A 305 7.87 -21.53 -19.90
N ARG A 306 6.99 -22.41 -19.41
CA ARG A 306 5.69 -22.67 -20.06
C ARG A 306 4.58 -21.68 -19.70
N LEU A 307 4.74 -20.86 -18.64
CA LEU A 307 3.75 -19.86 -18.23
C LEU A 307 3.30 -18.98 -19.41
N ASN A 308 2.00 -18.73 -19.53
CA ASN A 308 1.42 -17.88 -20.59
C ASN A 308 1.75 -18.35 -22.02
N THR A 309 2.04 -19.63 -22.22
CA THR A 309 2.21 -20.25 -23.55
C THR A 309 1.12 -21.29 -23.81
N PRO A 310 0.86 -21.68 -25.08
CA PRO A 310 -0.03 -22.80 -25.40
C PRO A 310 0.41 -24.13 -24.79
N SER A 311 1.68 -24.26 -24.41
CA SER A 311 2.24 -25.47 -23.79
C SER A 311 2.04 -25.54 -22.27
N SER A 312 1.44 -24.51 -21.66
CA SER A 312 1.18 -24.43 -20.22
C SER A 312 0.32 -25.60 -19.76
N ARG A 313 0.77 -26.29 -18.70
CA ARG A 313 0.05 -27.40 -18.06
C ARG A 313 -0.61 -26.88 -16.79
N LEU A 314 -1.66 -26.08 -16.94
CA LEU A 314 -2.44 -25.62 -15.79
C LEU A 314 -3.46 -26.71 -15.40
N PRO A 315 -3.62 -27.02 -14.11
CA PRO A 315 -3.12 -26.30 -12.93
C PRO A 315 -1.74 -26.73 -12.41
N GLU A 316 -1.12 -27.78 -12.96
CA GLU A 316 0.10 -28.40 -12.43
C GLU A 316 1.30 -27.43 -12.36
N ASP A 317 1.53 -26.67 -13.43
CA ASP A 317 2.60 -25.68 -13.51
C ASP A 317 2.44 -24.59 -12.44
N ALA A 318 1.19 -24.18 -12.14
CA ALA A 318 0.93 -23.20 -11.10
C ALA A 318 1.23 -23.76 -9.71
N LEU A 319 0.91 -25.03 -9.45
CA LEU A 319 1.21 -25.68 -8.17
C LEU A 319 2.73 -25.83 -7.96
N LEU A 320 3.47 -26.28 -8.98
CA LEU A 320 4.92 -26.41 -8.91
C LEU A 320 5.61 -25.07 -8.61
N LEU A 321 5.13 -24.00 -9.24
CA LEU A 321 5.68 -22.67 -9.03
C LEU A 321 5.25 -22.07 -7.70
N ASP A 322 4.00 -22.25 -7.27
CA ASP A 322 3.54 -21.78 -5.97
C ASP A 322 4.37 -22.45 -4.86
N VAL A 323 4.58 -23.76 -4.93
CA VAL A 323 5.46 -24.46 -3.99
C VAL A 323 6.89 -23.92 -4.07
N ALA A 324 7.47 -23.76 -5.26
CA ALA A 324 8.86 -23.31 -5.38
C ALA A 324 9.08 -21.86 -4.93
N LEU A 325 8.12 -20.97 -5.18
CA LEU A 325 8.19 -19.56 -4.80
C LEU A 325 7.90 -19.33 -3.31
N ASN A 326 7.23 -20.28 -2.65
CA ASN A 326 6.99 -20.25 -1.20
C ASN A 326 7.95 -21.15 -0.41
N LYS A 327 8.90 -21.86 -1.05
CA LYS A 327 9.92 -22.65 -0.35
C LYS A 327 10.91 -21.70 0.35
N PHE A 328 10.96 -21.78 1.68
CA PHE A 328 11.99 -21.13 2.48
C PHE A 328 13.25 -22.03 2.55
N PRO A 329 14.46 -21.46 2.47
CA PRO A 329 15.69 -22.18 2.75
C PRO A 329 15.80 -22.64 4.21
#